data_AF-A0A524NYB0-F1
#
_entry.id   AF-A0A524NYB0-F1
#
_cell.length_a   1.000
_cell.length_b   1.000
_cell.length_c   1.000
_cell.angle_alpha   90.00
_cell.angle_beta   90.00
_cell.angle_gamma   90.00
#
_symmetry.space_group_name_H-M   'P 1'
#
loop_
_entity.id
_entity.type
_entity.pdbx_description
1 polymer ?
#
loop_
_entity_poly.entity_id
_entity_poly.type
_entity_poly.pdbx_seq_one_letter_code
_entity_poly.pdbx_strand_id
1 'polypeptide(L)'
;MNFLLHFIFIAAFLLIYIIAIIILKPFRIHRKRPVSTIFIKASYLIYLACFLLMAYLILFFSANAEPAEEVDEERVLNALTVFSIFAFFIPNIGIMIRRRIGSWRISYNYVVSVLNILIALGMLWFIMDLPWQFRG
;
A
#
# COMPACT_ATOMS: atom_id res chain seq x y z
N MET A 1 4.71 -1.81 28.18
CA MET A 1 3.52 -1.21 27.52
C MET A 1 3.51 -1.41 26.00
N ASN A 2 4.66 -1.60 25.33
CA ASN A 2 4.73 -1.69 23.86
C ASN A 2 4.13 -2.98 23.26
N PHE A 3 4.33 -4.16 23.84
CA PHE A 3 3.88 -5.43 23.22
C PHE A 3 2.36 -5.50 22.96
N LEU A 4 1.54 -5.01 23.90
CA LEU A 4 0.09 -5.04 23.80
C LEU A 4 -0.41 -4.10 22.67
N LEU A 5 0.22 -2.93 22.53
CA LEU A 5 -0.05 -2.02 21.41
C LEU A 5 0.34 -2.64 20.06
N HIS A 6 1.50 -3.28 19.96
CA HIS A 6 1.91 -3.97 18.72
C HIS A 6 0.89 -5.04 18.33
N PHE A 7 0.43 -5.84 19.30
CA PHE A 7 -0.58 -6.87 19.07
C PHE A 7 -1.92 -6.29 18.59
N ILE A 8 -2.42 -5.23 19.24
CA ILE A 8 -3.68 -4.56 18.86
C ILE A 8 -3.59 -4.01 17.43
N PHE A 9 -2.50 -3.34 17.08
CA PHE A 9 -2.34 -2.77 15.73
C PHE A 9 -2.17 -3.83 14.65
N ILE A 10 -1.41 -4.91 14.92
CA ILE A 10 -1.31 -6.04 13.99
C ILE A 10 -2.70 -6.65 13.76
N ALA A 11 -3.46 -6.89 14.83
CA ALA A 11 -4.82 -7.41 14.74
C ALA A 11 -5.73 -6.45 13.94
N ALA A 12 -5.63 -5.14 14.16
CA ALA A 12 -6.40 -4.13 13.44
C ALA A 12 -6.05 -4.08 11.95
N PHE A 13 -4.77 -4.05 11.58
CA PHE A 13 -4.33 -4.07 10.19
C PHE A 13 -4.71 -5.36 9.47
N LEU A 14 -4.58 -6.49 10.15
CA LEU A 14 -5.01 -7.78 9.63
C LEU A 14 -6.53 -7.82 9.42
N LEU A 15 -7.31 -7.24 10.34
CA LEU A 15 -8.76 -7.10 10.20
C LEU A 15 -9.13 -6.20 9.00
N ILE A 16 -8.45 -5.05 8.82
CA ILE A 16 -8.65 -4.17 7.66
C ILE A 16 -8.37 -4.92 6.35
N TYR A 17 -7.27 -5.69 6.31
CA TYR A 17 -6.89 -6.48 5.15
C TYR A 17 -7.93 -7.58 4.84
N ILE A 18 -8.42 -8.29 5.85
CA ILE A 18 -9.49 -9.30 5.69
C ILE A 18 -10.77 -8.65 5.18
N ILE A 19 -11.19 -7.52 5.74
CA ILE A 19 -12.37 -6.78 5.27
C ILE A 19 -12.19 -6.40 3.79
N ALA A 20 -11.02 -5.91 3.40
CA ALA A 20 -10.72 -5.59 2.01
C ALA A 20 -10.86 -6.82 1.09
N ILE A 21 -10.36 -8.00 1.50
CA ILE A 21 -10.54 -9.25 0.75
C ILE A 21 -12.03 -9.58 0.59
N ILE A 22 -12.82 -9.46 1.66
CA ILE A 22 -14.26 -9.75 1.65
C ILE A 22 -15.01 -8.79 0.73
N ILE A 23 -14.67 -7.50 0.75
CA ILE A 23 -15.32 -6.47 -0.08
C ILE A 23 -14.94 -6.64 -1.55
N LEU A 24 -13.65 -6.79 -1.86
CA LEU A 24 -13.18 -6.90 -3.24
C LEU A 24 -13.57 -8.24 -3.88
N LYS A 25 -13.72 -9.30 -3.09
CA LYS A 25 -13.93 -10.69 -3.54
C LYS A 25 -12.97 -11.00 -4.70
N PRO A 26 -11.65 -11.03 -4.45
CA PRO A 26 -10.64 -11.17 -5.51
C PRO A 26 -10.86 -12.43 -6.35
N PHE A 27 -11.31 -13.52 -5.72
CA PHE A 27 -11.56 -14.81 -6.36
C PHE A 27 -12.91 -14.92 -7.11
N ARG A 28 -13.75 -13.88 -7.10
CA ARG A 28 -15.00 -13.89 -7.89
C ARG A 28 -14.68 -13.62 -9.36
N ILE A 29 -14.50 -14.70 -10.12
CA ILE A 29 -14.20 -14.70 -11.55
C ILE A 29 -15.41 -14.16 -12.33
N HIS A 30 -15.19 -13.15 -13.18
CA HIS A 30 -16.23 -12.58 -14.03
C HIS A 30 -16.31 -13.32 -15.37
N ARG A 31 -17.48 -13.91 -15.68
CA ARG A 31 -17.68 -14.82 -16.83
C ARG A 31 -17.32 -14.23 -18.20
N LYS A 32 -17.52 -12.92 -18.41
CA LYS A 32 -17.20 -12.24 -19.69
C LYS A 32 -15.77 -11.70 -19.80
N ARG A 33 -15.08 -11.42 -18.69
CA ARG A 33 -13.79 -10.69 -18.65
C ARG A 33 -12.96 -11.07 -17.42
N PRO A 34 -12.44 -12.32 -17.36
CA PRO A 34 -11.84 -12.87 -16.14
C PRO A 34 -10.48 -12.23 -15.83
N VAL A 35 -9.57 -12.14 -16.80
CA VAL A 35 -8.16 -11.77 -16.56
C VAL A 35 -8.00 -10.33 -16.06
N SER A 36 -8.48 -9.35 -16.83
CA SER A 36 -8.35 -7.92 -16.49
C SER A 36 -9.04 -7.55 -15.16
N THR A 37 -10.14 -8.22 -14.80
CA THR A 37 -10.85 -7.96 -13.54
C THR A 37 -10.14 -8.57 -12.35
N ILE A 38 -9.53 -9.74 -12.50
CA ILE A 38 -8.74 -10.37 -11.42
C ILE A 38 -7.46 -9.58 -11.21
N PHE A 39 -6.80 -9.16 -12.30
CA PHE A 39 -5.54 -8.43 -12.24
C PHE A 39 -5.65 -7.10 -11.48
N ILE A 40 -6.72 -6.31 -11.68
CA ILE A 40 -6.92 -5.07 -10.90
C ILE A 40 -7.20 -5.33 -9.42
N LYS A 41 -7.91 -6.41 -9.08
CA LYS A 41 -8.17 -6.76 -7.68
C LYS A 41 -6.93 -7.30 -6.99
N ALA A 42 -6.16 -8.16 -7.67
CA ALA A 42 -4.95 -8.76 -7.16
C ALA A 42 -3.86 -7.70 -6.95
N SER A 43 -3.60 -6.87 -7.97
CA SER A 43 -2.64 -5.76 -7.87
C SER A 43 -2.99 -4.78 -6.75
N TYR A 44 -4.28 -4.44 -6.57
CA TYR A 44 -4.71 -3.62 -5.44
C TYR A 44 -4.50 -4.30 -4.09
N LEU A 45 -4.76 -5.61 -3.99
CA LEU A 45 -4.58 -6.34 -2.75
C LEU A 45 -3.11 -6.41 -2.34
N ILE A 46 -2.21 -6.62 -3.32
CA ILE A 46 -0.76 -6.56 -3.12
C ILE A 46 -0.35 -5.16 -2.65
N TYR A 47 -0.80 -4.12 -3.35
CA TYR A 47 -0.58 -2.72 -2.93
C TYR A 47 -1.04 -2.48 -1.49
N LEU A 48 -2.25 -2.93 -1.12
CA LEU A 48 -2.80 -2.72 0.21
C LEU A 48 -1.98 -3.43 1.29
N ALA A 49 -1.48 -4.64 1.00
CA ALA A 49 -0.59 -5.37 1.91
C ALA A 49 0.71 -4.59 2.13
N CYS A 50 1.34 -4.09 1.06
CA CYS A 50 2.55 -3.26 1.16
C CYS A 50 2.28 -1.96 1.93
N PHE A 51 1.14 -1.30 1.69
CA PHE A 51 0.76 -0.08 2.38
C PHE A 51 0.57 -0.31 3.89
N LEU A 52 -0.12 -1.38 4.29
CA LEU A 52 -0.30 -1.74 5.70
C LEU A 52 1.03 -2.12 6.36
N LEU A 53 1.91 -2.81 5.65
CA LEU A 53 3.26 -3.12 6.14
C LEU A 53 4.07 -1.84 6.37
N MET A 54 4.06 -0.91 5.41
CA MET A 54 4.75 0.37 5.53
C MET A 54 4.18 1.21 6.70
N ALA A 55 2.86 1.27 6.82
CA ALA A 55 2.19 1.96 7.93
C ALA A 55 2.57 1.34 9.29
N TYR A 56 2.67 0.02 9.38
CA TYR A 56 3.15 -0.67 10.57
C TYR A 56 4.58 -0.29 10.92
N LEU A 57 5.49 -0.31 9.94
CA LEU A 57 6.88 0.07 10.15
C LEU A 57 7.01 1.53 10.61
N ILE A 58 6.31 2.47 9.97
CA ILE A 58 6.33 3.90 10.37
C ILE A 58 5.81 4.10 11.80
N LEU A 59 4.80 3.33 12.22
CA LEU A 59 4.16 3.52 13.52
C LEU A 59 5.00 2.96 14.68
N PHE A 60 5.77 1.89 14.45
CA PHE A 60 6.50 1.17 15.51
C PHE A 60 8.03 1.25 15.41
N PHE A 61 8.57 1.68 14.26
CA PHE A 61 10.02 1.78 14.04
C PHE A 61 10.39 3.25 13.80
N SER A 62 11.53 3.65 14.35
CA SER A 62 12.16 4.93 14.02
C SER A 62 13.17 4.65 12.92
N ALA A 63 13.15 5.46 11.87
CA ALA A 63 14.33 5.60 11.03
C ALA A 63 15.31 6.46 11.85
N ASN A 64 16.13 5.84 12.69
CA ASN A 64 17.27 6.50 13.30
C ASN A 64 18.50 5.98 12.54
N ALA A 65 19.02 6.79 11.61
CA ALA A 65 20.40 6.62 11.20
C ALA A 65 21.29 7.34 12.23
N GLU A 66 22.54 6.93 12.33
CA GLU A 66 23.51 7.57 13.23
C GLU A 66 23.66 9.07 12.92
N PRO A 67 24.08 9.92 13.89
CA PRO A 67 23.93 11.38 13.83
C PRO A 67 24.87 12.12 12.86
N ALA A 68 25.26 11.50 11.74
CA ALA A 68 26.22 12.09 10.81
C ALA A 68 25.59 12.94 9.68
N GLU A 69 24.30 12.77 9.34
CA GLU A 69 23.71 13.37 8.12
C GLU A 69 22.27 13.89 8.30
N GLU A 70 22.06 14.84 9.23
CA GLU A 70 20.74 15.43 9.54
C GLU A 70 20.01 16.06 8.32
N VAL A 71 20.75 16.50 7.28
CA VAL A 71 20.16 17.20 6.11
C VAL A 71 19.54 16.23 5.09
N ASP A 72 20.05 15.02 4.94
CA ASP A 72 19.48 14.03 4.02
C ASP A 72 18.29 13.28 4.65
N GLU A 73 18.26 13.16 5.98
CA GLU A 73 17.13 12.57 6.70
C GLU A 73 15.82 13.36 6.51
N GLU A 74 15.85 14.68 6.68
CA GLU A 74 14.64 15.51 6.50
C GLU A 74 14.10 15.41 5.07
N ARG A 75 14.99 15.28 4.07
CA ARG A 75 14.61 15.11 2.66
C ARG A 75 13.98 13.75 2.41
N VAL A 76 14.57 12.68 2.95
CA VAL A 76 14.03 11.32 2.82
C VAL A 76 12.68 11.19 3.54
N LEU A 77 12.55 11.76 4.74
CA LEU A 77 11.29 11.73 5.51
C LEU A 77 10.18 12.55 4.83
N ASN A 78 10.52 13.71 4.26
CA ASN A 78 9.60 14.50 3.46
C ASN A 78 9.19 13.76 2.18
N ALA A 79 10.14 13.13 1.47
CA ALA A 79 9.86 12.34 0.28
C ALA A 79 8.95 11.14 0.60
N LEU A 80 9.22 10.43 1.70
CA LEU A 80 8.39 9.33 2.20
C LEU A 80 6.97 9.82 2.53
N THR A 81 6.85 10.99 3.16
CA THR A 81 5.55 11.56 3.54
C THR A 81 4.73 11.94 2.30
N VAL A 82 5.33 12.66 1.36
CA VAL A 82 4.70 13.03 0.08
C VAL A 82 4.32 11.77 -0.71
N PHE A 83 5.24 10.81 -0.82
CA PHE A 83 4.98 9.54 -1.47
C PHE A 83 3.84 8.77 -0.80
N SER A 84 3.79 8.72 0.52
CA SER A 84 2.72 8.04 1.27
C SER A 84 1.34 8.64 1.03
N ILE A 85 1.25 9.97 0.88
CA ILE A 85 0.01 10.66 0.52
C ILE A 85 -0.44 10.24 -0.89
N PHE A 86 0.46 10.29 -1.87
CA PHE A 86 0.12 9.86 -3.23
C PHE A 86 -0.24 8.39 -3.31
N ALA A 87 0.53 7.56 -2.61
CA ALA A 87 0.28 6.15 -2.48
C ALA A 87 -1.09 5.88 -1.88
N PHE A 88 -1.52 6.64 -0.86
CA PHE A 88 -2.85 6.51 -0.29
C PHE A 88 -3.94 6.89 -1.31
N PHE A 89 -3.83 8.03 -1.99
CA PHE A 89 -4.93 8.50 -2.84
C PHE A 89 -5.04 7.77 -4.18
N ILE A 90 -3.93 7.55 -4.90
CA ILE A 90 -3.96 7.10 -6.30
C ILE A 90 -4.68 5.73 -6.46
N PRO A 91 -4.31 4.67 -5.73
CA PRO A 91 -4.93 3.34 -5.87
C PRO A 91 -6.38 3.31 -5.37
N ASN A 92 -6.67 4.01 -4.27
CA ASN A 92 -8.01 4.08 -3.69
C ASN A 92 -8.99 4.79 -4.63
N ILE A 93 -8.60 5.96 -5.15
CA ILE A 93 -9.39 6.69 -6.15
C ILE A 93 -9.48 5.88 -7.45
N GLY A 94 -8.39 5.24 -7.87
CA GLY A 94 -8.34 4.40 -9.06
C GLY A 94 -9.39 3.28 -9.06
N ILE A 95 -9.61 2.64 -7.91
CA ILE A 95 -10.68 1.64 -7.74
C ILE A 95 -12.07 2.28 -7.75
N MET A 96 -12.25 3.44 -7.13
CA MET A 96 -13.55 4.13 -7.09
C MET A 96 -13.99 4.56 -8.49
N ILE A 97 -13.09 5.17 -9.27
CA ILE A 97 -13.36 5.69 -10.62
C ILE A 97 -13.72 4.56 -11.60
N ARG A 98 -13.20 3.35 -11.41
CA ARG A 98 -13.55 2.17 -12.22
C ARG A 98 -15.06 1.99 -12.40
N ARG A 99 -15.86 2.35 -11.38
CA ARG A 99 -17.33 2.22 -11.43
C ARG A 99 -17.97 3.14 -12.49
N ARG A 100 -17.36 4.30 -12.76
CA ARG A 100 -17.88 5.35 -13.63
C ARG A 100 -17.44 5.22 -15.09
N ILE A 101 -16.34 4.51 -15.36
CA ILE A 101 -15.83 4.30 -16.73
C ILE A 101 -16.66 3.24 -17.42
N GLY A 102 -17.16 3.48 -18.64
CA GLY A 102 -18.03 2.55 -19.39
C GLY A 102 -17.29 1.75 -20.46
N SER A 103 -16.93 2.41 -21.56
CA SER A 103 -16.37 1.78 -22.78
C SER A 103 -14.89 1.40 -22.65
N TRP A 104 -14.07 2.24 -22.00
CA TRP A 104 -12.61 2.06 -21.86
C TRP A 104 -12.17 1.20 -20.66
N ARG A 105 -13.09 0.42 -20.07
CA ARG A 105 -12.84 -0.36 -18.83
C ARG A 105 -11.64 -1.30 -18.89
N ILE A 106 -11.35 -1.91 -20.04
CA ILE A 106 -10.28 -2.91 -20.16
C ILE A 106 -8.91 -2.23 -20.07
N SER A 107 -8.67 -1.22 -20.90
CA SER A 107 -7.42 -0.44 -20.88
C SER A 107 -7.22 0.25 -19.53
N TYR A 108 -8.29 0.82 -18.97
CA TYR A 108 -8.25 1.43 -17.64
C TYR A 108 -7.81 0.43 -16.55
N ASN A 109 -8.37 -0.78 -16.54
CA ASN A 109 -8.00 -1.78 -15.54
C ASN A 109 -6.51 -2.12 -15.61
N TYR A 110 -5.93 -2.25 -16.81
CA TYR A 110 -4.49 -2.53 -16.97
C TYR A 110 -3.63 -1.37 -16.48
N VAL A 111 -3.97 -0.13 -16.87
CA VAL A 111 -3.25 1.06 -16.41
C VAL A 111 -3.27 1.17 -14.89
N VAL A 112 -4.44 1.02 -14.26
CA VAL A 112 -4.56 1.08 -12.79
C VAL A 112 -3.84 -0.08 -12.13
N SER A 113 -3.89 -1.29 -12.69
CA SER A 113 -3.11 -2.41 -12.17
C SER A 113 -1.61 -2.15 -12.17
N VAL A 114 -1.09 -1.60 -13.26
CA VAL A 114 0.34 -1.24 -13.36
C VAL A 114 0.68 -0.17 -12.34
N LEU A 115 -0.16 0.87 -12.19
CA LEU A 115 0.04 1.90 -11.17
C LEU A 115 0.05 1.31 -9.75
N ASN A 116 -0.87 0.40 -9.42
CA ASN A 116 -0.89 -0.26 -8.12
C ASN A 116 0.42 -1.04 -7.86
N ILE A 117 0.93 -1.75 -8.88
CA ILE A 117 2.18 -2.51 -8.77
C ILE A 117 3.37 -1.57 -8.62
N LEU A 118 3.45 -0.49 -9.41
CA LEU A 118 4.53 0.49 -9.30
C LEU A 118 4.58 1.15 -7.92
N ILE A 119 3.42 1.51 -7.37
CA ILE A 119 3.32 2.07 -6.03
C ILE A 119 3.74 1.03 -4.98
N ALA A 120 3.30 -0.23 -5.11
CA ALA A 120 3.71 -1.32 -4.22
C ALA A 120 5.23 -1.55 -4.25
N LEU A 121 5.85 -1.54 -5.44
CA LEU A 121 7.29 -1.65 -5.61
C LEU A 121 8.02 -0.45 -5.00
N GLY A 122 7.50 0.77 -5.18
CA GLY A 122 8.05 1.97 -4.55
C GLY A 122 8.05 1.87 -3.01
N MET A 123 6.95 1.37 -2.42
CA MET A 123 6.90 1.11 -0.98
C MET A 123 7.94 0.08 -0.54
N LEU A 124 8.05 -1.03 -1.25
CA LEU A 124 9.04 -2.07 -0.94
C LEU A 124 10.46 -1.53 -1.03
N TRP A 125 10.73 -0.65 -1.99
CA TRP A 125 12.02 0.02 -2.12
C TRP A 125 12.31 0.90 -0.90
N PHE A 126 11.38 1.78 -0.49
CA PHE A 126 11.52 2.56 0.75
C PHE A 126 11.70 1.69 1.99
N ILE A 127 10.98 0.57 2.07
CA ILE A 127 11.12 -0.40 3.16
C ILE A 127 12.51 -1.05 3.18
N MET A 128 13.15 -1.28 2.03
CA MET A 128 14.48 -1.87 2.00
C MET A 128 15.60 -0.85 2.20
N ASP A 129 15.37 0.40 1.80
CA ASP A 129 16.35 1.47 1.86
C ASP A 129 16.46 2.09 3.27
N LEU A 130 15.35 2.18 4.00
CA LEU A 130 15.34 2.76 5.35
C LEU A 130 15.88 1.78 6.41
N PRO A 131 16.85 2.20 7.25
CA PRO A 131 17.33 1.38 8.36
C PRO A 131 16.29 1.36 9.49
N TRP A 132 15.39 0.38 9.47
CA TRP A 132 14.36 0.24 10.49
C TRP A 132 14.96 -0.17 11.83
N GLN A 133 14.89 0.70 12.83
CA GLN A 133 15.26 0.40 14.21
C GLN A 133 14.02 0.44 15.12
N PHE A 134 13.94 -0.53 16.04
CA PHE A 134 12.82 -0.61 16.99
C PHE A 134 12.77 0.66 17.86
N ARG A 135 11.59 1.30 17.96
CA ARG A 135 11.34 2.32 18.99
C ARG A 135 11.15 1.61 20.33
N GLY A 136 12.24 1.54 21.10
CA GLY A 136 12.25 1.06 22.49
C GLY A 136 11.52 2.01 23.43
#